data_AF-A0AAE9FAG3-F1
#
_entry.id   AF-A0AAE9FAG3-F1
#
_cell.length_a   1.000
_cell.length_b   1.000
_cell.length_c   1.000
_cell.angle_alpha   90.00
_cell.angle_beta   90.00
_cell.angle_gamma   90.00
#
_symmetry.space_group_name_H-M   'P 1'
#
loop_
_entity.id
_entity.type
_entity.pdbx_description
1 polymer ?
#
loop_
_entity_poly.entity_id
_entity_poly.type
_entity_poly.pdbx_seq_one_letter_code
_entity_poly.pdbx_strand_id
1 'polypeptide(L)'
;MSISSDSEHDVPPLQQPNGSVRLEVPTIGCIPVRPFLIILSILGIAGSFWAFIGVMVLNETMFSSYLKCFIGLCFHTAVLIGTINYYDDVLYVCQRLTLISMILSVFLVIVVLASNLKIEQVIELQLLIAFAIFVTALEYVSIERLRKYIEARRGTGGNESLA
;
A
#
# COMPACT_ATOMS: atom_id res chain seq x y z
N MET A 1 40.56 -46.77 47.03
CA MET A 1 39.88 -47.28 45.83
C MET A 1 38.61 -46.45 45.67
N SER A 2 38.73 -45.34 44.96
CA SER A 2 37.68 -44.32 44.79
C SER A 2 36.88 -44.66 43.54
N ILE A 3 35.58 -44.85 43.71
CA ILE A 3 34.62 -45.07 42.62
C ILE A 3 34.30 -43.70 42.01
N SER A 4 34.62 -43.53 40.72
CA SER A 4 34.25 -42.40 39.88
C SER A 4 32.78 -42.55 39.46
N SER A 5 32.01 -41.49 39.68
CA SER A 5 30.66 -41.31 39.14
C SER A 5 30.74 -40.17 38.14
N ASP A 6 30.95 -40.48 36.86
CA ASP A 6 30.80 -39.52 35.76
C ASP A 6 29.46 -39.78 35.07
N SER A 7 28.48 -38.94 35.42
CA SER A 7 27.20 -38.82 34.71
C SER A 7 26.72 -37.39 34.86
N GLU A 8 27.20 -36.51 33.98
CA GLU A 8 26.44 -35.33 33.60
C GLU A 8 26.73 -35.03 32.13
N HIS A 9 25.73 -35.32 31.29
CA HIS A 9 25.66 -34.79 29.94
C HIS A 9 25.42 -33.28 30.07
N ASP A 10 26.45 -32.49 29.79
CA ASP A 10 26.33 -31.06 29.56
C ASP A 10 25.42 -30.83 28.34
N VAL A 11 24.15 -30.55 28.59
CA VAL A 11 23.26 -29.94 27.61
C VAL A 11 23.63 -28.46 27.56
N PRO A 12 24.14 -27.93 26.43
CA PRO A 12 24.48 -26.52 26.37
C PRO A 12 23.21 -25.67 26.57
N PRO A 13 23.29 -24.57 27.32
CA PRO A 13 22.14 -23.72 27.56
C PRO A 13 21.57 -23.23 26.23
N LEU A 14 20.25 -23.41 26.04
CA LEU A 14 19.52 -22.82 24.94
C LEU A 14 19.77 -21.32 24.95
N GLN A 15 20.58 -20.86 24.01
CA GLN A 15 20.86 -19.45 23.80
C GLN A 15 19.56 -18.79 23.35
N GLN A 16 18.81 -18.24 24.31
CA GLN A 16 17.69 -17.37 24.01
C GLN A 16 18.22 -16.20 23.18
N PRO A 17 17.68 -15.91 21.99
CA PRO A 17 18.11 -14.79 21.19
C PRO A 17 17.62 -13.51 21.85
N ASN A 18 18.35 -13.05 22.87
CA ASN A 18 18.07 -11.84 23.61
C ASN A 18 18.67 -10.62 22.87
N GLY A 19 18.20 -10.42 21.64
CA GLY A 19 18.49 -9.24 20.85
C GLY A 19 17.17 -8.58 20.47
N SER A 20 17.02 -7.28 20.69
CA SER A 20 15.89 -6.53 20.16
C SER A 20 15.81 -6.76 18.66
N VAL A 21 14.73 -7.39 18.19
CA VAL A 21 14.53 -7.67 16.77
C VAL A 21 14.34 -6.32 16.08
N ARG A 22 15.44 -5.76 15.56
CA ARG A 22 15.43 -4.51 14.82
C ARG A 22 14.73 -4.74 13.49
N LEU A 23 13.43 -4.45 13.45
CA LEU A 23 12.62 -4.52 12.23
C LEU A 23 13.19 -3.57 11.17
N GLU A 24 13.51 -4.11 10.01
CA GLU A 24 13.96 -3.32 8.87
C GLU A 24 12.78 -2.56 8.25
N VAL A 25 13.00 -1.29 7.91
CA VAL A 25 11.98 -0.45 7.28
C VAL A 25 11.66 -1.02 5.90
N PRO A 26 10.37 -1.17 5.51
CA PRO A 26 10.02 -1.79 4.24
C PRO A 26 10.47 -0.94 3.05
N THR A 27 11.05 -1.62 2.06
CA THR A 27 11.50 -1.05 0.77
C THR A 27 10.87 -1.80 -0.40
N ILE A 28 10.78 -1.19 -1.58
CA ILE A 28 10.52 -1.84 -2.88
C ILE A 28 11.76 -1.58 -3.75
N GLY A 29 12.59 -2.61 -3.92
CA GLY A 29 13.94 -2.41 -4.46
C GLY A 29 14.72 -1.44 -3.57
N CYS A 30 15.17 -0.32 -4.13
CA CYS A 30 15.88 0.73 -3.39
C CYS A 30 14.95 1.83 -2.85
N ILE A 31 13.64 1.75 -3.09
CA ILE A 31 12.69 2.82 -2.74
C ILE A 31 12.08 2.55 -1.36
N PRO A 32 12.24 3.45 -0.38
CA PRO A 32 11.58 3.31 0.91
C PRO A 32 10.05 3.47 0.77
N VAL A 33 9.29 2.49 1.26
CA VAL A 33 7.83 2.37 1.03
C VAL A 33 7.05 3.54 1.62
N ARG A 34 7.42 3.96 2.84
CA ARG A 34 6.70 5.03 3.55
C ARG A 34 6.76 6.39 2.83
N PRO A 35 7.94 6.96 2.52
CA PRO A 35 7.98 8.23 1.78
C PRO A 35 7.40 8.09 0.38
N PHE A 36 7.51 6.93 -0.27
CA PHE A 36 6.85 6.68 -1.55
C PHE A 36 5.33 6.83 -1.45
N LEU A 37 4.67 6.19 -0.48
CA LEU A 37 3.23 6.33 -0.25
C LEU A 37 2.81 7.75 0.11
N ILE A 38 3.62 8.48 0.89
CA ILE A 38 3.36 9.88 1.23
C ILE A 38 3.37 10.73 -0.04
N ILE A 39 4.42 10.62 -0.86
CA ILE A 39 4.55 11.37 -2.11
C ILE A 39 3.39 11.04 -3.05
N LEU A 40 3.08 9.76 -3.21
CA LEU A 40 1.98 9.31 -4.07
C LEU A 40 0.63 9.86 -3.59
N SER A 41 0.39 9.87 -2.29
CA SER A 41 -0.84 10.42 -1.71
C SER A 41 -0.95 11.93 -1.92
N ILE A 42 0.15 12.68 -1.75
CA ILE A 42 0.17 14.13 -2.01
C ILE A 42 -0.10 14.42 -3.48
N LEU A 43 0.49 13.65 -4.40
CA LEU A 43 0.23 13.76 -5.83
C LEU A 43 -1.23 13.46 -6.17
N GLY A 44 -1.83 12.43 -5.56
CA GLY A 44 -3.24 12.10 -5.74
C GLY A 44 -4.20 13.17 -5.20
N ILE A 45 -3.88 13.77 -4.05
CA ILE A 45 -4.63 14.90 -3.49
C ILE A 45 -4.54 16.11 -4.43
N ALA A 46 -3.34 16.50 -4.85
CA ALA A 46 -3.13 17.61 -5.78
C ALA A 46 -3.84 17.38 -7.12
N GLY A 47 -3.76 16.15 -7.66
CA GLY A 47 -4.48 15.76 -8.88
C GLY A 47 -6.00 15.84 -8.72
N SER A 48 -6.53 15.48 -7.55
CA SER A 48 -7.98 15.59 -7.26
C SER A 48 -8.43 17.06 -7.23
N PHE A 49 -7.63 17.96 -6.64
CA PHE A 49 -7.90 19.40 -6.70
C PHE A 49 -7.80 19.97 -8.11
N TRP A 50 -6.80 19.55 -8.89
CA TRP A 50 -6.65 19.96 -10.28
C TRP A 50 -7.85 19.54 -11.13
N ALA A 51 -8.28 18.29 -10.99
CA ALA A 51 -9.47 17.77 -11.66
C ALA A 51 -10.73 18.54 -11.24
N PHE A 52 -10.89 18.84 -9.96
CA PHE A 52 -12.02 19.63 -9.46
C PHE A 52 -12.07 21.03 -10.09
N ILE A 53 -10.94 21.72 -10.17
CA ILE A 53 -10.84 23.03 -10.85
C ILE A 53 -11.20 22.86 -12.34
N GLY A 54 -10.72 21.81 -12.99
CA GLY A 54 -11.06 21.50 -14.38
C GLY A 54 -12.57 21.34 -14.61
N VAL A 55 -13.25 20.57 -13.75
CA VAL A 55 -14.71 20.40 -13.80
C VAL A 55 -15.43 21.75 -13.66
N MET A 56 -14.97 22.61 -12.75
CA MET A 56 -15.54 23.96 -12.58
C MET A 56 -15.32 24.87 -13.80
N VAL A 57 -14.09 24.91 -14.34
CA VAL A 57 -13.72 25.76 -15.48
C VAL A 57 -14.43 25.34 -16.76
N LEU A 58 -14.56 24.03 -16.98
CA LEU A 58 -15.26 23.47 -18.13
C LEU A 58 -16.79 23.53 -17.98
N ASN A 59 -17.29 24.03 -16.84
CA ASN A 59 -18.71 24.11 -16.50
C ASN A 59 -19.44 22.76 -16.66
N GLU A 60 -18.74 21.66 -16.33
CA GLU A 60 -19.36 20.34 -16.31
C GLU A 60 -20.26 20.23 -15.08
N THR A 61 -21.57 20.28 -15.28
CA THR A 61 -22.57 20.18 -14.20
C THR A 61 -22.85 18.75 -13.76
N MET A 62 -22.10 17.78 -14.27
CA MET A 62 -22.30 16.36 -13.98
C MET A 62 -21.84 16.02 -12.56
N PHE A 63 -22.79 15.70 -11.68
CA PHE A 63 -22.54 15.19 -10.32
C PHE A 63 -21.49 14.06 -10.28
N SER A 64 -21.46 13.22 -11.32
CA SER A 64 -20.46 12.14 -11.49
C SER A 64 -19.01 12.65 -11.48
N SER A 65 -18.72 13.80 -12.12
CA SER A 65 -17.36 14.35 -12.19
C SER A 65 -16.91 14.87 -10.81
N TYR A 66 -17.80 15.54 -10.08
CA TYR A 66 -17.54 15.98 -8.70
C TYR A 66 -17.36 14.80 -7.73
N LEU A 67 -18.21 13.76 -7.86
CA LEU A 67 -18.14 12.57 -7.02
C LEU A 67 -16.79 11.85 -7.19
N LYS A 68 -16.26 11.75 -8.41
CA LYS A 68 -14.93 11.16 -8.66
C LYS A 68 -13.81 11.93 -7.95
N CYS A 69 -13.84 13.26 -8.01
CA CYS A 69 -12.85 14.09 -7.33
C CYS A 69 -12.90 13.90 -5.81
N PHE A 70 -14.10 13.85 -5.24
CA PHE A 70 -14.30 13.63 -3.81
C PHE A 70 -13.80 12.25 -3.37
N ILE A 71 -14.15 11.19 -4.11
CA ILE A 71 -13.67 9.82 -3.82
C ILE A 71 -12.14 9.77 -3.86
N GLY A 72 -11.51 10.35 -4.88
CA GLY A 72 -10.05 10.42 -5.00
C GLY A 72 -9.41 11.15 -3.81
N LEU A 73 -9.97 12.30 -3.43
CA LEU A 73 -9.48 13.07 -2.28
C LEU A 73 -9.57 12.28 -0.97
N CYS A 74 -10.73 11.66 -0.69
CA CYS A 74 -10.93 10.84 0.50
C CYS A 74 -9.97 9.64 0.54
N PHE A 75 -9.81 8.93 -0.57
CA PHE A 75 -8.93 7.78 -0.66
C PHE A 75 -7.47 8.16 -0.39
N HIS A 76 -6.93 9.14 -1.10
CA HIS A 76 -5.53 9.53 -0.92
C HIS A 76 -5.27 10.17 0.45
N THR A 77 -6.26 10.87 1.03
CA THR A 77 -6.17 11.36 2.41
C THR A 77 -6.12 10.20 3.41
N ALA A 78 -6.93 9.15 3.21
CA ALA A 78 -6.93 7.97 4.06
C ALA A 78 -5.59 7.20 3.97
N VAL A 79 -5.04 7.01 2.76
CA VAL A 79 -3.70 6.41 2.57
C VAL A 79 -2.63 7.25 3.27
N LEU A 80 -2.69 8.58 3.15
CA LEU A 80 -1.74 9.49 3.79
C LEU A 80 -1.79 9.39 5.33
N ILE A 81 -2.99 9.48 5.91
CA ILE A 81 -3.21 9.37 7.36
C ILE A 81 -2.76 8.00 7.87
N GLY A 82 -3.15 6.92 7.18
CA GLY A 82 -2.74 5.57 7.54
C GLY A 82 -1.23 5.38 7.49
N THR A 83 -0.57 5.98 6.50
CA THR A 83 0.89 5.89 6.31
C THR A 83 1.68 6.71 7.33
N ILE A 84 1.22 7.93 7.64
CA ILE A 84 1.90 8.81 8.61
C ILE A 84 1.78 8.23 10.02
N ASN A 85 0.57 7.83 10.41
CA ASN A 85 0.25 7.41 11.77
C ASN A 85 0.38 5.89 12.00
N TYR A 86 0.73 5.12 10.97
CA TYR A 86 0.80 3.66 11.02
C TYR A 86 -0.53 3.00 11.47
N TYR A 87 -1.67 3.52 10.98
CA TYR A 87 -2.98 2.93 11.25
C TYR A 87 -3.27 1.75 10.31
N ASP A 88 -3.01 0.53 10.79
CA ASP A 88 -3.18 -0.69 10.00
C ASP A 88 -4.63 -0.88 9.50
N ASP A 89 -5.63 -0.59 10.33
CA ASP A 89 -7.04 -0.76 9.95
C ASP A 89 -7.44 0.14 8.76
N VAL A 90 -6.96 1.38 8.75
CA VAL A 90 -7.19 2.33 7.64
C VAL A 90 -6.48 1.83 6.38
N LEU A 91 -5.21 1.44 6.52
CA LEU A 91 -4.43 0.89 5.42
C LEU A 91 -5.02 -0.41 4.87
N TYR A 92 -5.64 -1.25 5.70
CA TYR A 92 -6.32 -2.48 5.29
C TYR A 92 -7.49 -2.17 4.36
N VAL A 93 -8.34 -1.20 4.74
CA VAL A 93 -9.45 -0.75 3.90
C VAL A 93 -8.92 -0.16 2.60
N CYS A 94 -7.91 0.72 2.67
CA CYS A 94 -7.30 1.30 1.47
C CYS A 94 -6.73 0.22 0.54
N GLN A 95 -6.00 -0.77 1.06
CA GLN A 95 -5.44 -1.87 0.27
C GLN A 95 -6.54 -2.66 -0.48
N ARG A 96 -7.66 -2.94 0.20
CA ARG A 96 -8.81 -3.61 -0.42
C ARG A 96 -9.43 -2.77 -1.53
N LEU A 97 -9.58 -1.47 -1.31
CA LEU A 97 -10.07 -0.54 -2.32
C LEU A 97 -9.13 -0.45 -3.52
N THR A 98 -7.81 -0.41 -3.30
CA THR A 98 -6.80 -0.44 -4.37
C THR A 98 -6.91 -1.73 -5.19
N LEU A 99 -7.09 -2.89 -4.55
CA LEU A 99 -7.28 -4.17 -5.24
C LEU A 99 -8.55 -4.17 -6.09
N ILE A 100 -9.68 -3.71 -5.54
CA ILE A 100 -10.94 -3.59 -6.28
C ILE A 100 -10.77 -2.64 -7.48
N SER A 101 -10.11 -1.50 -7.29
CA SER A 101 -9.82 -0.53 -8.35
C SER A 101 -8.94 -1.12 -9.47
N MET A 102 -7.94 -1.92 -9.11
CA MET A 102 -7.09 -2.62 -10.07
C MET A 102 -7.90 -3.62 -10.90
N ILE A 103 -8.77 -4.40 -10.26
CA ILE A 103 -9.67 -5.35 -10.94
C ILE A 103 -10.61 -4.60 -11.91
N LEU A 104 -11.24 -3.52 -11.45
CA LEU A 104 -12.10 -2.69 -12.30
C LEU A 104 -11.35 -2.09 -13.49
N SER A 105 -10.11 -1.67 -13.31
CA SER A 105 -9.26 -1.16 -14.40
C SER A 105 -8.98 -2.22 -15.46
N VAL A 106 -8.77 -3.48 -15.07
CA VAL A 106 -8.63 -4.59 -16.03
C VAL A 106 -9.92 -4.83 -16.81
N PHE A 107 -11.08 -4.77 -16.16
CA PHE A 107 -12.37 -4.84 -16.86
C PHE A 107 -12.52 -3.68 -17.87
N LEU A 108 -12.10 -2.48 -17.52
CA LEU A 108 -12.12 -1.33 -18.44
C LEU A 108 -11.24 -1.55 -19.67
N VAL A 109 -10.07 -2.17 -19.53
CA VAL A 109 -9.21 -2.54 -20.69
C VAL A 109 -9.99 -3.40 -21.68
N ILE A 110 -10.72 -4.41 -21.19
CA ILE A 110 -11.51 -5.34 -22.02
C ILE A 110 -12.64 -4.59 -22.72
N VAL A 111 -13.35 -3.71 -22.00
CA VAL A 111 -14.44 -2.91 -22.58
C VAL A 111 -13.92 -1.97 -23.67
N VAL A 112 -12.78 -1.31 -23.45
CA VAL A 112 -12.16 -0.42 -24.44
C VAL A 112 -11.74 -1.20 -25.69
N LEU A 113 -11.19 -2.42 -25.54
CA LEU A 113 -10.87 -3.30 -26.67
C LEU A 113 -12.09 -3.73 -27.46
N ALA A 114 -13.23 -3.96 -26.80
CA ALA A 114 -14.49 -4.33 -27.44
C ALA A 114 -15.27 -3.13 -28.03
N SER A 115 -14.82 -1.91 -27.78
CA SER A 115 -15.50 -0.69 -28.24
C SER A 115 -15.18 -0.37 -29.70
N ASN A 116 -16.14 0.22 -30.42
CA ASN A 116 -15.97 0.68 -31.81
C ASN A 116 -15.20 2.02 -31.92
N LEU A 117 -14.21 2.24 -31.05
CA LEU A 117 -13.38 3.45 -31.06
C LEU A 117 -12.36 3.41 -32.21
N LYS A 118 -11.89 4.59 -32.62
CA LYS A 118 -10.80 4.68 -33.59
C LYS A 118 -9.53 4.07 -33.00
N ILE A 119 -8.73 3.40 -33.83
CA ILE A 119 -7.49 2.71 -33.41
C ILE A 119 -6.56 3.65 -32.63
N GLU A 120 -6.39 4.90 -33.08
CA GLU A 120 -5.57 5.90 -32.39
C GLU A 120 -6.04 6.17 -30.95
N GLN A 121 -7.35 6.37 -30.76
CA GLN A 121 -7.95 6.60 -29.44
C GLN A 121 -7.86 5.37 -28.53
N VAL A 122 -7.98 4.17 -29.12
CA VAL A 122 -7.80 2.90 -28.38
C VAL A 122 -6.36 2.82 -27.86
N ILE A 123 -5.36 3.12 -28.68
CA ILE A 123 -3.95 3.07 -28.27
C ILE A 123 -3.67 4.06 -27.14
N GLU A 124 -4.10 5.31 -27.26
CA GLU A 124 -3.90 6.33 -26.22
C GLU A 124 -4.55 5.93 -24.89
N LEU A 125 -5.81 5.48 -24.94
CA LEU A 125 -6.55 5.09 -23.74
C LEU A 125 -5.94 3.83 -23.08
N GLN A 126 -5.47 2.88 -23.89
CA GLN A 126 -4.78 1.68 -23.38
C GLN A 126 -3.46 2.03 -22.68
N LEU A 127 -2.66 2.94 -23.24
CA LEU A 127 -1.42 3.40 -22.59
C LEU A 127 -1.72 4.08 -21.25
N LEU A 128 -2.75 4.93 -21.21
CA LEU A 128 -3.15 5.61 -19.97
C LEU A 128 -3.62 4.61 -18.90
N ILE A 129 -4.48 3.66 -19.27
CA ILE A 129 -4.98 2.64 -18.34
C ILE A 129 -3.84 1.72 -17.87
N ALA A 130 -2.93 1.32 -18.77
CA ALA A 130 -1.78 0.49 -18.41
C ALA A 130 -0.86 1.21 -17.41
N PHE A 131 -0.60 2.50 -17.62
CA PHE A 131 0.15 3.32 -16.67
C PHE A 131 -0.56 3.42 -15.31
N ALA A 132 -1.88 3.65 -15.32
CA ALA A 132 -2.67 3.69 -14.10
C ALA A 132 -2.61 2.35 -13.33
N ILE A 133 -2.79 1.21 -14.01
CA ILE A 133 -2.68 -0.13 -13.42
C ILE A 133 -1.30 -0.34 -12.79
N PHE A 134 -0.24 0.07 -13.47
CA PHE A 134 1.13 -0.04 -12.95
C PHE A 134 1.30 0.76 -11.64
N VAL A 135 0.86 2.03 -11.61
CA VAL A 135 0.92 2.86 -10.41
C VAL A 135 0.06 2.29 -9.28
N THR A 136 -1.15 1.83 -9.58
CA THR A 136 -2.06 1.19 -8.61
C THR A 136 -1.47 -0.09 -8.03
N ALA A 137 -0.77 -0.90 -8.84
CA ALA A 137 -0.09 -2.10 -8.37
C ALA A 137 1.06 -1.76 -7.41
N LEU A 138 1.85 -0.72 -7.72
CA LEU A 138 2.90 -0.23 -6.81
C LEU A 138 2.32 0.30 -5.50
N GLU A 139 1.20 1.02 -5.54
CA GLU A 139 0.48 1.50 -4.36
C GLU A 139 0.00 0.31 -3.50
N TYR A 140 -0.63 -0.69 -4.12
CA TYR A 140 -1.10 -1.90 -3.43
C TYR A 140 0.04 -2.62 -2.70
N VAL A 141 1.14 -2.89 -3.39
CA VAL A 141 2.31 -3.59 -2.82
C VAL A 141 2.94 -2.76 -1.70
N SER A 142 2.99 -1.43 -1.88
CA SER A 142 3.51 -0.52 -0.86
C SER A 142 2.67 -0.55 0.41
N ILE A 143 1.34 -0.47 0.27
CA ILE A 143 0.42 -0.56 1.42
C ILE A 143 0.58 -1.93 2.09
N GLU A 144 0.59 -3.02 1.33
CA GLU A 144 0.76 -4.38 1.87
C GLU A 144 2.05 -4.52 2.70
N ARG A 145 3.18 -4.04 2.17
CA ARG A 145 4.47 -4.10 2.87
C ARG A 145 4.49 -3.25 4.13
N LEU A 146 3.89 -2.05 4.07
CA LEU A 146 3.79 -1.19 5.25
C LEU A 146 2.94 -1.83 6.34
N ARG A 147 1.83 -2.47 5.98
CA ARG A 147 0.96 -3.19 6.91
C ARG A 147 1.66 -4.36 7.59
N LYS A 148 2.36 -5.21 6.82
CA LYS A 148 3.18 -6.32 7.37
C LYS A 148 4.23 -5.80 8.35
N TYR A 149 4.86 -4.66 8.05
CA TYR A 149 5.80 -4.01 8.96
C TYR A 149 5.11 -3.52 10.26
N ILE A 150 3.92 -2.94 10.17
CA ILE A 150 3.14 -2.51 11.34
C ILE A 150 2.76 -3.70 12.22
N GLU A 151 2.27 -4.78 11.61
CA GLU A 151 1.89 -6.01 12.30
C GLU A 151 3.09 -6.63 13.03
N ALA A 152 4.23 -6.76 12.35
CA ALA A 152 5.47 -7.25 12.96
C ALA A 152 5.92 -6.37 14.14
N ARG A 153 5.81 -5.04 14.01
CA ARG A 153 6.12 -4.09 15.08
C ARG A 153 5.21 -4.24 16.30
N ARG A 154 3.91 -4.48 16.09
CA ARG A 154 2.96 -4.74 17.19
C ARG A 154 3.27 -6.06 17.90
N GLY A 155 3.66 -7.11 17.15
CA GLY A 155 4.06 -8.40 17.71
C GLY A 155 5.31 -8.31 18.59
N THR A 156 6.35 -7.58 18.17
CA THR A 156 7.58 -7.40 18.96
C THR A 156 7.32 -6.59 20.24
N GLY A 157 6.54 -5.50 20.16
CA GLY A 157 6.23 -4.68 21.35
C GLY A 157 5.33 -5.38 22.39
N GLY A 158 4.49 -6.32 21.97
CA GLY A 158 3.68 -7.15 22.88
C GLY A 158 4.52 -8.15 23.67
N ASN A 159 5.55 -8.72 23.04
CA ASN A 159 6.45 -9.68 23.70
C ASN A 159 7.40 -8.99 24.69
N GLU A 160 7.83 -7.76 24.42
CA GLU A 160 8.63 -6.95 25.37
C GLU A 160 7.82 -6.46 26.58
N SER A 161 6.48 -6.35 26.48
CA SER A 161 5.61 -5.96 27.59
C SER A 161 5.27 -7.12 28.55
N LEU A 162 5.55 -8.37 28.17
CA LEU A 162 5.22 -9.58 28.94
C LEU A 162 6.46 -10.24 29.59
N ALA A 163 7.65 -9.69 29.38
CA ALA A 163 8.92 -10.10 29.98
C ALA A 163 9.30 -9.14 31.12
#